data_AF-A0A1B9H1C1-F1
#
_entry.id   AF-A0A1B9H1C1-F1
#
_cell.length_a   1.000
_cell.length_b   1.000
_cell.length_c   1.000
_cell.angle_alpha   90.00
_cell.angle_beta   90.00
_cell.angle_gamma   90.00
#
_symmetry.space_group_name_H-M   'P 1'
#
loop_
_entity.id
_entity.type
_entity.pdbx_description
1 polymer ?
#
loop_
_entity_poly.entity_id
_entity_poly.type
_entity_poly.pdbx_seq_one_letter_code
_entity_poly.pdbx_strand_id
1 'polypeptide(L)'
;MSLRNVTDPKTRVSVSSTAQGSSKKHLLDPSTNDEEIPWSSNIPTWVHLTFPTPIKASHFAIEFQGGFVGTSAAVWVARSEDAEGGVGLGLMMGGKVYPEDKNKRQVFRIPLPTTGLATESELSSAAERDSDPHRPTIVTEITPAEANSASATELHPDGQGIAKTAVADGTGAGSGVSAGQPATIGTQRARKEREYPYLTELKIEFEKSSDQYGRVIVYSIEVLSDE
;
A
#
# COMPACT_ATOMS: atom_id res chain seq x y z
N MET A 1 19.76 -8.00 -7.39
CA MET A 1 19.23 -6.98 -8.32
C MET A 1 19.46 -5.64 -7.66
N SER A 2 20.24 -4.76 -8.29
CA SER A 2 20.59 -3.44 -7.75
C SER A 2 19.66 -2.42 -8.38
N LEU A 3 18.98 -1.62 -7.57
CA LEU A 3 18.14 -0.54 -8.10
C LEU A 3 19.02 0.63 -8.55
N ARG A 4 18.80 1.11 -9.78
CA ARG A 4 19.49 2.26 -10.36
C ARG A 4 18.50 3.39 -10.60
N ASN A 5 18.93 4.63 -10.39
CA ASN A 5 18.15 5.81 -10.74
C ASN A 5 18.10 5.95 -12.27
N VAL A 6 16.89 6.02 -12.82
CA VAL A 6 16.59 6.13 -14.26
C VAL A 6 15.90 7.45 -14.61
N THR A 7 15.95 8.43 -13.70
CA THR A 7 15.35 9.74 -13.88
C THR A 7 16.17 10.55 -14.88
N ASP A 8 15.55 10.95 -16.00
CA ASP A 8 16.19 11.82 -17.00
C ASP A 8 16.27 13.27 -16.44
N PRO A 9 17.39 14.00 -16.60
CA PRO A 9 17.50 15.41 -16.19
C PRO A 9 16.45 16.34 -16.80
N LYS A 10 15.86 15.99 -17.95
CA LYS A 10 14.78 16.71 -18.62
C LYS A 10 13.39 16.27 -18.16
N THR A 11 13.29 15.37 -17.17
CA THR A 11 12.03 14.98 -16.55
C THR A 11 11.34 16.22 -15.98
N ARG A 12 10.10 16.45 -16.41
CA ARG A 12 9.34 17.60 -15.98
C ARG A 12 8.61 17.27 -14.68
N VAL A 13 8.85 18.09 -13.66
CA VAL A 13 8.13 18.02 -12.38
C VAL A 13 7.00 19.02 -12.36
N SER A 14 5.78 18.52 -12.20
CA SER A 14 4.59 19.30 -11.87
C SER A 14 4.15 18.97 -10.45
N VAL A 15 3.59 19.95 -9.76
CA VAL A 15 3.04 19.78 -8.41
C VAL A 15 1.70 20.51 -8.33
N SER A 16 0.81 20.10 -7.43
CA SER A 16 -0.51 20.73 -7.31
C SER A 16 -0.43 22.18 -6.85
N SER A 17 0.50 22.46 -5.93
CA SER A 17 0.76 23.76 -5.32
C SER A 17 2.14 23.74 -4.67
N THR A 18 2.62 24.90 -4.22
CA THR A 18 3.89 25.01 -3.52
C THR A 18 3.71 26.03 -2.41
N ALA A 19 3.99 25.66 -1.17
CA ALA A 19 3.89 26.59 -0.05
C ALA A 19 4.97 27.68 -0.15
N GLN A 20 4.71 28.83 0.46
CA GLN A 20 5.64 29.95 0.46
C GLN A 20 7.00 29.53 1.04
N GLY A 21 8.09 29.87 0.34
CA GLY A 21 9.45 29.50 0.75
C GLY A 21 9.83 28.05 0.49
N SER A 22 9.02 27.29 -0.28
CA SER A 22 9.37 25.95 -0.74
C SER A 22 9.55 25.89 -2.26
N SER A 23 10.22 24.84 -2.77
CA SER A 23 10.54 24.73 -4.20
C SER A 23 10.50 23.28 -4.68
N LYS A 24 9.94 23.04 -5.87
CA LYS A 24 9.97 21.73 -6.53
C LYS A 24 11.26 21.44 -7.31
N LYS A 25 12.17 22.42 -7.43
CA LYS A 25 13.38 22.31 -8.26
C LYS A 25 14.33 21.22 -7.78
N HIS A 26 14.37 20.98 -6.47
CA HIS A 26 15.27 20.00 -5.84
C HIS A 26 14.68 18.59 -5.77
N LEU A 27 13.42 18.39 -6.16
CA LEU A 27 12.77 17.09 -6.02
C LEU A 27 13.47 15.98 -6.80
N LEU A 28 14.02 16.26 -7.99
CA LEU A 28 14.71 15.26 -8.80
C LEU A 28 16.24 15.34 -8.72
N ASP A 29 16.78 16.43 -8.18
CA ASP A 29 18.22 16.65 -8.06
C ASP A 29 18.55 17.36 -6.74
N PRO A 30 18.62 16.60 -5.63
CA PRO A 30 18.98 17.13 -4.33
C PRO A 30 20.46 17.52 -4.24
N SER A 31 21.28 17.25 -5.27
CA SER A 31 22.73 17.53 -5.26
C SER A 31 23.09 18.94 -5.74
N THR A 32 22.11 19.70 -6.23
CA THR A 32 22.30 21.08 -6.69
C THR A 32 22.53 22.03 -5.51
N ASN A 33 23.60 22.82 -5.58
CA ASN A 33 24.14 23.68 -4.50
C ASN A 33 23.29 24.95 -4.20
N ASP A 34 22.08 25.02 -4.74
CA ASP A 34 21.09 26.02 -4.34
C ASP A 34 20.42 25.51 -3.06
N GLU A 35 20.24 26.37 -2.05
CA GLU A 35 19.68 26.07 -0.73
C GLU A 35 18.70 24.87 -0.78
N GLU A 36 18.98 23.78 -0.05
CA GLU A 36 18.23 22.50 -0.02
C GLU A 36 16.78 22.69 0.49
N ILE A 37 16.01 23.50 -0.21
CA ILE A 37 14.67 23.89 0.17
C ILE A 37 13.74 22.78 -0.33
N PRO A 38 13.18 21.95 0.58
CA PRO A 38 12.27 20.90 0.18
C PRO A 38 11.01 21.48 -0.47
N TRP A 39 10.32 20.65 -1.23
CA TRP A 39 8.98 21.00 -1.65
C TRP A 39 8.00 20.76 -0.51
N SER A 40 7.06 21.68 -0.32
CA SER A 40 5.99 21.53 0.66
C SER A 40 4.63 21.97 0.13
N SER A 41 3.58 21.31 0.61
CA SER A 41 2.19 21.58 0.23
C SER A 41 1.23 21.03 1.29
N ASN A 42 -0.06 21.34 1.20
CA ASN A 42 -1.10 20.79 2.08
C ASN A 42 -1.97 19.81 1.30
N ILE A 43 -2.34 18.69 1.94
CA ILE A 43 -3.24 17.70 1.33
C ILE A 43 -4.66 18.28 1.05
N PRO A 44 -5.36 17.78 0.03
CA PRO A 44 -4.88 16.83 -0.97
C PRO A 44 -3.85 17.48 -1.90
N THR A 45 -2.73 16.79 -2.13
CA THR A 45 -1.63 17.32 -2.94
C THR A 45 -0.94 16.23 -3.74
N TRP A 46 -0.20 16.60 -4.78
CA TRP A 46 0.43 15.63 -5.66
C TRP A 46 1.75 16.13 -6.24
N VAL A 47 2.62 15.17 -6.56
CA VAL A 47 3.79 15.36 -7.42
C VAL A 47 3.58 14.51 -8.67
N HIS A 48 3.82 15.10 -9.83
CA HIS A 48 3.64 14.47 -11.12
C HIS A 48 4.91 14.63 -11.95
N LEU A 49 5.49 13.50 -12.32
CA LEU A 49 6.65 13.39 -13.19
C LEU A 49 6.18 13.06 -14.60
N THR A 50 6.51 13.90 -15.57
CA THR A 50 6.39 13.59 -16.99
C THR A 50 7.77 13.30 -17.56
N PHE A 51 7.96 12.10 -18.10
CA PHE A 51 9.23 11.69 -18.68
C PHE A 51 9.34 12.16 -20.14
N PRO A 52 10.49 12.71 -20.55
CA PRO A 52 10.70 13.16 -21.93
C PRO A 52 10.74 11.99 -22.92
N THR A 53 11.17 10.82 -22.44
CA THR A 53 11.16 9.55 -23.16
C THR A 53 10.53 8.48 -22.27
N PRO A 54 9.82 7.50 -22.82
CA PRO A 54 9.27 6.41 -22.02
C PRO A 54 10.39 5.63 -21.31
N ILE A 55 10.27 5.42 -20.00
CA ILE A 55 11.27 4.73 -19.18
C ILE A 55 10.74 3.43 -18.59
N LYS A 56 11.59 2.40 -18.49
CA LYS A 56 11.29 1.20 -17.68
C LYS A 56 11.56 1.53 -16.22
N ALA A 57 10.50 1.53 -15.41
CA ALA A 57 10.60 1.80 -13.99
C ALA A 57 9.88 0.73 -13.19
N SER A 58 10.54 0.22 -12.15
CA SER A 58 9.99 -0.80 -11.26
C SER A 58 9.67 -0.26 -9.87
N HIS A 59 10.42 0.76 -9.44
CA HIS A 59 10.30 1.36 -8.12
C HIS A 59 10.38 2.88 -8.22
N PHE A 60 9.91 3.55 -7.18
CA PHE A 60 10.26 4.93 -6.91
C PHE A 60 10.78 5.04 -5.49
N ALA A 61 11.70 5.97 -5.27
CA ALA A 61 12.12 6.36 -3.93
C ALA A 61 11.57 7.74 -3.62
N ILE A 62 11.24 7.96 -2.36
CA ILE A 62 10.82 9.26 -1.84
C ILE A 62 11.39 9.46 -0.45
N GLU A 63 11.79 10.69 -0.16
CA GLU A 63 12.28 11.10 1.14
C GLU A 63 11.45 12.27 1.65
N PHE A 64 10.93 12.14 2.87
CA PHE A 64 10.11 13.16 3.51
C PHE A 64 10.82 13.76 4.71
N GLN A 65 10.43 14.97 5.09
CA GLN A 65 10.71 15.48 6.43
C GLN A 65 9.86 14.73 7.46
N GLY A 66 10.50 14.17 8.48
CA GLY A 66 9.80 13.51 9.59
C GLY A 66 8.80 14.45 10.27
N GLY A 67 7.61 13.94 10.59
CA GLY A 67 6.45 14.69 11.06
C GLY A 67 5.55 15.23 9.94
N PHE A 68 5.99 15.22 8.68
CA PHE A 68 5.30 15.81 7.52
C PHE A 68 5.14 14.84 6.34
N VAL A 69 4.90 13.58 6.64
CA VAL A 69 4.87 12.50 5.65
C VAL A 69 3.47 12.33 5.06
N GLY A 70 3.39 12.16 3.74
CA GLY A 70 2.17 11.72 3.08
C GLY A 70 1.86 10.25 3.37
N THR A 71 1.19 9.94 4.49
CA THR A 71 1.00 8.58 5.03
C THR A 71 0.07 7.68 4.20
N SER A 72 -0.67 8.25 3.25
CA SER A 72 -1.44 7.51 2.23
C SER A 72 -1.18 8.17 0.89
N ALA A 73 -0.51 7.47 -0.02
CA ALA A 73 -0.20 7.98 -1.35
C ALA A 73 -0.78 7.08 -2.43
N ALA A 74 -1.68 7.63 -3.25
CA ALA A 74 -2.18 6.99 -4.45
C ALA A 74 -1.19 7.19 -5.60
N VAL A 75 -0.83 6.10 -6.28
CA VAL A 75 0.12 6.10 -7.39
C VAL A 75 -0.63 5.87 -8.68
N TRP A 76 -0.49 6.84 -9.58
CA TRP A 76 -1.05 6.84 -10.92
C TRP A 76 0.07 6.76 -11.94
N VAL A 77 -0.13 6.01 -13.01
CA VAL A 77 0.87 5.79 -14.04
C VAL A 77 0.24 5.96 -15.41
N ALA A 78 1.00 6.47 -16.38
CA ALA A 78 0.64 6.37 -17.80
C ALA A 78 1.70 5.55 -18.51
N ARG A 79 1.25 4.62 -19.37
CA ARG A 79 2.15 3.79 -20.17
C ARG A 79 2.18 4.29 -21.60
N SER A 80 3.30 4.06 -22.29
CA SER A 80 3.45 4.44 -23.69
C SER A 80 2.45 3.75 -24.62
N GLU A 81 2.01 2.55 -24.26
CA GLU A 81 1.06 1.75 -25.05
C GLU A 81 -0.41 2.18 -24.90
N ASP A 82 -0.77 2.87 -23.81
CA ASP A 82 -2.15 3.34 -23.57
C ASP A 82 -2.39 4.76 -24.09
N ALA A 83 -1.41 5.38 -24.74
CA ALA A 83 -1.45 6.77 -25.19
C ALA A 83 -2.32 7.00 -26.45
N GLU A 84 -3.18 6.04 -26.81
CA GLU A 84 -3.90 6.01 -28.07
C GLU A 84 -5.29 6.67 -27.94
N GLY A 85 -5.45 7.86 -28.54
CA GLY A 85 -6.75 8.51 -28.73
C GLY A 85 -7.09 9.57 -27.68
N GLY A 86 -6.69 10.82 -27.96
CA GLY A 86 -6.81 11.95 -27.03
C GLY A 86 -8.19 12.19 -26.43
N VAL A 87 -8.26 12.15 -25.10
CA VAL A 87 -8.68 13.24 -24.18
C VAL A 87 -8.48 12.72 -22.75
N GLY A 88 -7.23 12.71 -22.30
CA GLY A 88 -6.86 12.31 -20.95
C GLY A 88 -5.36 12.03 -20.89
N LEU A 89 -4.70 12.32 -19.77
CA LEU A 89 -3.27 12.06 -19.55
C LEU A 89 -2.89 10.55 -19.56
N GLY A 90 -3.79 9.66 -19.97
CA GLY A 90 -3.59 8.20 -19.89
C GLY A 90 -3.30 7.68 -18.48
N LEU A 91 -3.49 8.51 -17.45
CA LEU A 91 -3.19 8.17 -16.06
C LEU A 91 -4.22 7.18 -15.54
N MET A 92 -3.74 5.98 -15.25
CA MET A 92 -4.50 4.91 -14.63
C MET A 92 -4.03 4.70 -13.20
N MET A 93 -4.98 4.48 -12.29
CA MET A 93 -4.69 4.23 -10.88
C MET A 93 -3.98 2.88 -10.77
N GLY A 94 -2.72 2.89 -10.37
CA GLY A 94 -1.96 1.67 -10.16
C GLY A 94 -2.24 1.04 -8.81
N GLY A 95 -2.32 1.85 -7.75
CA GLY A 95 -2.57 1.40 -6.39
C GLY A 95 -2.15 2.42 -5.33
N LYS A 96 -2.11 2.00 -4.08
CA LYS A 96 -1.69 2.84 -2.95
C LYS A 96 -0.41 2.34 -2.31
N VAL A 97 0.39 3.27 -1.81
CA VAL A 97 1.52 3.02 -0.93
C VAL A 97 1.34 3.79 0.37
N TYR A 98 2.01 3.33 1.43
CA TYR A 98 1.88 3.88 2.78
C TYR A 98 3.27 4.22 3.32
N PRO A 99 3.79 5.42 3.02
CA PRO A 99 5.04 5.88 3.59
C PRO A 99 4.99 5.95 5.11
N GLU A 100 6.07 5.50 5.74
CA GLU A 100 6.27 5.60 7.17
C GLU A 100 6.76 7.00 7.54
N ASP A 101 6.40 7.46 8.74
CA ASP A 101 6.89 8.73 9.26
C ASP A 101 8.37 8.63 9.69
N LYS A 102 9.26 8.70 8.69
CA LYS A 102 10.71 8.60 8.85
C LYS A 102 11.41 9.58 7.92
N ASN A 103 12.38 10.32 8.47
CA ASN A 103 13.30 11.14 7.70
C ASN A 103 14.42 10.29 7.09
N LYS A 104 14.05 9.39 6.17
CA LYS A 104 14.94 8.50 5.42
C LYS A 104 14.34 8.22 4.06
N ARG A 105 15.19 7.99 3.07
CA ARG A 105 14.80 7.46 1.76
C ARG A 105 14.01 6.15 1.88
N GLN A 106 12.78 6.16 1.41
CA GLN A 106 11.88 5.00 1.37
C GLN A 106 11.63 4.59 -0.07
N VAL A 107 11.71 3.27 -0.35
CA VAL A 107 11.60 2.74 -1.71
C VAL A 107 10.32 1.91 -1.82
N PHE A 108 9.49 2.25 -2.80
CA PHE A 108 8.23 1.58 -3.09
C PHE A 108 8.26 0.97 -4.48
N ARG A 109 7.64 -0.20 -4.62
CA ARG A 109 7.33 -0.75 -5.94
C ARG A 109 6.24 0.10 -6.57
N ILE A 110 6.39 0.40 -7.86
CA ILE A 110 5.33 1.08 -8.62
C ILE A 110 4.18 0.06 -8.78
N PRO A 111 2.99 0.32 -8.20
CA PRO A 111 1.84 -0.53 -8.45
C PRO A 111 1.39 -0.24 -9.88
N LEU A 112 1.36 -1.26 -10.73
CA LEU A 112 0.89 -1.15 -12.10
C LEU A 112 -0.52 -1.76 -12.14
N PRO A 113 -1.49 -1.10 -12.78
CA PRO A 113 -2.78 -1.70 -12.98
C PRO A 113 -2.65 -2.88 -13.95
N THR A 114 -3.49 -3.88 -13.74
CA THR A 114 -3.46 -5.12 -14.51
C THR A 114 -4.07 -4.89 -15.88
N THR A 115 -3.29 -4.50 -16.88
CA THR A 115 -3.79 -4.46 -18.25
C THR A 115 -3.72 -5.87 -18.85
N GLY A 116 -4.88 -6.51 -18.94
CA GLY A 116 -5.09 -7.83 -19.52
C GLY A 116 -6.10 -8.65 -18.74
N LEU A 117 -7.37 -8.60 -19.16
CA LEU A 117 -8.43 -9.58 -18.87
C LEU A 117 -8.39 -10.23 -17.46
N ALA A 118 -8.72 -9.44 -16.43
CA ALA A 118 -9.53 -9.99 -15.36
C ALA A 118 -10.97 -9.65 -15.72
N THR A 119 -11.64 -10.54 -16.47
CA THR A 119 -13.10 -10.61 -16.39
C THR A 119 -13.46 -10.68 -14.91
N GLU A 120 -14.58 -10.06 -14.55
CA GLU A 120 -15.15 -10.04 -13.20
C GLU A 120 -15.53 -11.44 -12.64
N SER A 121 -14.95 -12.53 -13.18
CA SER A 121 -15.18 -13.92 -12.82
C SER A 121 -14.40 -14.40 -11.58
N GLU A 122 -13.37 -13.67 -11.15
CA GLU A 122 -12.54 -14.06 -9.99
C GLU A 122 -12.98 -13.38 -8.67
N LEU A 123 -14.14 -12.71 -8.65
CA LEU A 123 -14.79 -12.24 -7.41
C LEU A 123 -16.09 -12.99 -7.08
N SER A 124 -16.55 -13.92 -7.93
CA SER A 124 -17.73 -14.76 -7.63
C SER A 124 -17.45 -16.25 -7.40
N SER A 125 -16.20 -16.71 -7.48
CA SER A 125 -15.89 -18.15 -7.38
C SER A 125 -15.53 -18.64 -5.96
N ALA A 126 -15.77 -17.84 -4.92
CA ALA A 126 -15.55 -18.21 -3.52
C ALA A 126 -16.85 -18.54 -2.74
N ALA A 127 -18.01 -18.56 -3.40
CA ALA A 127 -19.28 -18.89 -2.78
C ALA A 127 -20.08 -19.84 -3.67
N GLU A 128 -19.68 -21.11 -3.74
CA GLU A 128 -20.57 -22.24 -4.08
C GLU A 128 -19.79 -23.57 -4.05
N ARG A 129 -19.44 -24.05 -2.85
CA ARG A 129 -19.26 -25.48 -2.54
C ARG A 129 -19.47 -25.70 -1.04
N ASP A 130 -20.71 -25.65 -0.59
CA ASP A 130 -21.14 -26.54 0.49
C ASP A 130 -22.64 -26.82 0.34
N SER A 131 -22.92 -27.90 -0.36
CA SER A 131 -24.26 -28.48 -0.44
C SER A 131 -24.45 -29.35 0.80
N ASP A 132 -24.81 -28.72 1.93
CA ASP A 132 -25.29 -29.46 3.10
C ASP A 132 -26.83 -29.58 3.01
N PRO A 133 -27.40 -30.78 2.78
CA PRO A 133 -28.84 -30.96 2.62
C PRO A 133 -29.62 -31.05 3.94
N HIS A 134 -29.05 -30.74 5.11
CA HIS A 134 -29.79 -30.82 6.38
C HIS A 134 -29.67 -29.56 7.23
N ARG A 135 -30.45 -28.52 6.86
CA ARG A 135 -30.81 -27.48 7.83
C ARG A 135 -32.30 -27.16 7.76
N PRO A 136 -33.07 -27.39 8.84
CA PRO A 136 -34.49 -27.09 8.86
C PRO A 136 -34.74 -25.59 8.80
N THR A 137 -35.65 -25.21 7.90
CA THR A 137 -36.23 -23.88 7.72
C THR A 137 -36.87 -23.39 9.01
N ILE A 138 -36.42 -22.24 9.52
CA ILE A 138 -37.18 -21.44 10.48
C ILE A 138 -37.46 -20.08 9.82
N VAL A 139 -38.71 -19.91 9.42
CA VAL A 139 -39.30 -18.62 9.07
C VAL A 139 -39.60 -17.93 10.39
N THR A 140 -39.10 -16.72 10.60
CA THR A 140 -39.61 -15.85 11.67
C THR A 140 -40.06 -14.55 11.05
N GLU A 141 -41.38 -14.40 11.06
CA GLU A 141 -42.12 -13.21 10.67
C GLU A 141 -41.67 -12.00 11.48
N ILE A 142 -41.54 -10.88 10.77
CA ILE A 142 -41.37 -9.55 11.33
C ILE A 142 -42.76 -8.99 11.65
N THR A 143 -43.03 -8.74 12.93
CA THR A 143 -44.12 -7.84 13.37
C THR A 143 -43.52 -6.68 14.17
N PRO A 144 -43.82 -5.42 13.82
CA PRO A 144 -43.43 -4.27 14.64
C PRO A 144 -44.54 -3.94 15.63
N ALA A 145 -44.21 -3.82 16.92
CA ALA A 145 -45.05 -3.12 17.88
C ALA A 145 -44.21 -2.51 19.00
N GLU A 146 -44.47 -1.23 19.21
CA GLU A 146 -44.02 -0.35 20.30
C GLU A 146 -44.25 -0.95 21.70
N ALA A 147 -43.39 -0.58 22.65
CA ALA A 147 -43.78 0.16 23.85
C ALA A 147 -42.62 0.27 24.86
N ASN A 148 -42.11 1.50 24.96
CA ASN A 148 -41.99 2.29 26.18
C ASN A 148 -41.52 1.66 27.53
N SER A 149 -40.64 2.43 28.18
CA SER A 149 -40.51 2.65 29.64
C SER A 149 -39.57 1.76 30.48
N ALA A 150 -38.44 2.38 30.81
CA ALA A 150 -38.03 2.79 32.16
C ALA A 150 -37.61 1.76 33.25
N SER A 151 -36.37 1.99 33.72
CA SER A 151 -35.93 2.07 35.12
C SER A 151 -35.44 0.84 35.90
N ALA A 152 -34.50 1.18 36.80
CA ALA A 152 -33.90 0.46 37.94
C ALA A 152 -32.80 -0.57 37.58
N THR A 153 -31.51 -0.26 37.79
CA THR A 153 -30.78 -0.26 39.08
C THR A 153 -30.69 -1.67 39.69
N GLU A 154 -29.52 -2.29 39.59
CA GLU A 154 -28.80 -2.81 40.78
C GLU A 154 -27.35 -3.14 40.42
N LEU A 155 -26.44 -2.38 41.05
CA LEU A 155 -25.07 -2.78 41.32
C LEU A 155 -25.09 -3.76 42.49
N HIS A 156 -24.25 -4.79 42.51
CA HIS A 156 -23.42 -5.09 43.68
C HIS A 156 -22.27 -6.07 43.33
N PRO A 157 -21.13 -6.01 44.06
CA PRO A 157 -19.87 -6.69 43.73
C PRO A 157 -19.47 -7.79 44.76
N ASP A 158 -18.25 -8.33 44.53
CA ASP A 158 -17.36 -9.08 45.43
C ASP A 158 -17.44 -10.62 45.50
N GLY A 159 -16.25 -11.24 45.52
CA GLY A 159 -16.05 -12.47 46.29
C GLY A 159 -15.19 -13.61 45.72
N GLN A 160 -13.90 -13.37 45.51
CA GLN A 160 -12.77 -14.20 46.01
C GLN A 160 -12.74 -15.75 45.83
N GLY A 161 -11.68 -16.25 45.16
CA GLY A 161 -11.29 -17.66 45.18
C GLY A 161 -9.79 -17.85 44.88
N ILE A 162 -9.03 -18.22 45.90
CA ILE A 162 -7.59 -18.51 45.92
C ILE A 162 -7.32 -20.01 45.68
N ALA A 163 -6.27 -20.36 44.94
CA ALA A 163 -5.38 -21.50 45.24
C ALA A 163 -4.16 -21.56 44.31
N LYS A 164 -2.98 -21.50 44.92
CA LYS A 164 -1.68 -21.96 44.39
C LYS A 164 -1.61 -23.48 44.49
N THR A 165 -0.79 -24.15 43.67
CA THR A 165 0.28 -25.08 44.09
C THR A 165 1.14 -25.48 42.88
N ALA A 166 2.39 -25.82 43.18
CA ALA A 166 3.57 -25.84 42.35
C ALA A 166 4.10 -27.26 42.11
N VAL A 167 4.86 -27.42 41.01
CA VAL A 167 6.14 -28.16 40.86
C VAL A 167 6.19 -29.70 40.81
N ALA A 168 6.92 -30.17 39.78
CA ALA A 168 7.91 -31.27 39.70
C ALA A 168 7.63 -32.21 38.50
N ASP A 169 8.43 -32.16 37.42
CA ASP A 169 9.73 -32.83 37.20
C ASP A 169 9.59 -34.33 36.86
N GLY A 170 10.21 -34.75 35.75
CA GLY A 170 10.00 -36.08 35.18
C GLY A 170 10.71 -36.30 33.85
N THR A 171 11.98 -36.69 33.96
CA THR A 171 12.90 -37.15 32.92
C THR A 171 12.38 -38.39 32.18
N GLY A 172 12.57 -38.48 30.86
CA GLY A 172 12.28 -39.69 30.08
C GLY A 172 12.99 -39.72 28.74
N ALA A 173 14.07 -40.49 28.65
CA ALA A 173 14.79 -40.80 27.42
C ALA A 173 14.09 -41.93 26.65
N GLY A 174 14.13 -41.87 25.31
CA GLY A 174 13.69 -42.95 24.43
C GLY A 174 14.14 -42.73 22.98
N SER A 175 15.12 -43.51 22.54
CA SER A 175 15.52 -43.66 21.13
C SER A 175 14.53 -44.57 20.37
N GLY A 176 14.37 -44.34 19.06
CA GLY A 176 13.94 -45.41 18.15
C GLY A 176 13.23 -45.02 16.84
N VAL A 177 14.02 -45.00 15.76
CA VAL A 177 13.77 -45.52 14.39
C VAL A 177 12.63 -44.96 13.49
N SER A 178 13.08 -44.30 12.40
CA SER A 178 12.69 -44.46 10.97
C SER A 178 11.23 -44.66 10.55
N ALA A 179 10.69 -43.71 9.76
CA ALA A 179 10.20 -43.93 8.39
C ALA A 179 9.56 -42.66 7.82
N GLY A 180 9.75 -42.41 6.52
CA GLY A 180 8.82 -41.61 5.71
C GLY A 180 9.36 -40.30 5.15
N GLN A 181 10.02 -40.37 4.00
CA GLN A 181 9.99 -39.25 3.04
C GLN A 181 8.53 -38.91 2.68
N PRO A 182 8.21 -37.62 2.56
CA PRO A 182 7.30 -37.18 1.53
C PRO A 182 8.09 -36.45 0.44
N ALA A 183 8.24 -37.12 -0.70
CA ALA A 183 8.44 -36.45 -1.97
C ALA A 183 7.14 -35.71 -2.30
N THR A 184 7.11 -34.38 -2.25
CA THR A 184 5.97 -33.63 -2.80
C THR A 184 6.39 -32.24 -3.25
N ILE A 185 6.55 -32.14 -4.57
CA ILE A 185 6.11 -31.03 -5.42
C ILE A 185 6.84 -29.70 -5.17
N GLY A 186 7.83 -29.47 -6.04
CA GLY A 186 8.30 -28.14 -6.34
C GLY A 186 7.13 -27.25 -6.75
N THR A 187 6.69 -26.41 -5.83
CA THR A 187 5.98 -25.19 -6.20
C THR A 187 7.06 -24.19 -6.62
N GLN A 188 7.61 -24.41 -7.81
CA GLN A 188 8.14 -23.28 -8.57
C GLN A 188 6.91 -22.43 -8.86
N ARG A 189 6.59 -21.50 -7.95
CA ARG A 189 5.84 -20.30 -8.33
C ARG A 189 6.69 -19.71 -9.44
N ALA A 190 6.29 -19.99 -10.68
CA ALA A 190 6.85 -19.36 -11.86
C ALA A 190 6.88 -17.88 -11.51
N ARG A 191 8.08 -17.38 -11.22
CA ARG A 191 8.33 -15.97 -11.01
C ARG A 191 8.14 -15.43 -12.42
N LYS A 192 6.87 -15.19 -12.80
CA LYS A 192 6.52 -14.56 -14.06
C LYS A 192 7.35 -13.30 -14.05
N GLU A 193 8.38 -13.30 -14.88
CA GLU A 193 9.33 -12.22 -15.02
C GLU A 193 8.44 -11.02 -15.32
N ARG A 194 8.25 -10.17 -14.32
CA ARG A 194 7.31 -9.06 -14.44
C ARG A 194 8.04 -8.05 -15.28
N GLU A 195 7.87 -8.17 -16.59
CA GLU A 195 8.33 -7.15 -17.51
C GLU A 195 7.60 -5.85 -17.15
N TYR A 196 8.37 -4.83 -16.77
CA TYR A 196 7.82 -3.53 -16.44
C TYR A 196 7.54 -2.78 -17.75
N PRO A 197 6.34 -2.21 -17.92
CA PRO A 197 6.01 -1.42 -19.09
C PRO A 197 6.82 -0.13 -19.09
N TYR A 198 6.92 0.48 -20.28
CA TYR A 198 7.48 1.81 -20.41
C TYR A 198 6.48 2.86 -19.91
N LEU A 199 6.89 3.63 -18.90
CA LEU A 199 6.10 4.70 -18.31
C LEU A 199 6.41 6.03 -19.00
N THR A 200 5.38 6.79 -19.33
CA THR A 200 5.48 8.18 -19.80
C THR A 200 5.23 9.17 -18.67
N GLU A 201 4.40 8.79 -17.70
CA GLU A 201 4.04 9.63 -16.56
C GLU A 201 3.95 8.81 -15.26
N LEU A 202 4.36 9.43 -14.15
CA LEU A 202 4.18 8.92 -12.78
C LEU A 202 3.66 10.05 -11.90
N LYS A 203 2.44 9.89 -11.36
CA LYS A 203 1.85 10.84 -10.41
C LYS A 203 1.66 10.16 -9.06
N ILE A 204 2.14 10.81 -8.01
CA ILE A 204 1.99 10.40 -6.62
C ILE A 204 1.09 11.43 -5.94
N GLU A 205 -0.05 10.99 -5.45
CA GLU A 205 -1.07 11.83 -4.84
C GLU A 205 -1.20 11.50 -3.36
N PHE A 206 -0.91 12.48 -2.51
CA PHE A 206 -0.94 12.37 -1.07
C PHE A 206 -2.34 12.73 -0.54
N GLU A 207 -3.01 11.75 0.04
CA GLU A 207 -4.38 11.86 0.53
C GLU A 207 -4.43 12.11 2.05
N LYS A 208 -3.42 11.63 2.78
CA LYS A 208 -3.29 11.78 4.24
C LYS A 208 -1.88 12.25 4.58
N SER A 209 -1.75 12.96 5.70
CA SER A 209 -0.47 13.39 6.26
C SER A 209 -0.32 12.94 7.70
N SER A 210 0.93 12.78 8.16
CA SER A 210 1.26 12.65 9.58
C SER A 210 1.14 13.99 10.35
N ASP A 211 1.24 15.12 9.65
CA ASP A 211 1.08 16.45 10.25
C ASP A 211 -0.41 16.75 10.48
N GLN A 212 -0.74 17.25 11.68
CA GLN A 212 -2.12 17.57 12.07
C GLN A 212 -2.79 18.65 11.20
N TYR A 213 -2.01 19.48 10.52
CA TYR A 213 -2.51 20.51 9.59
C TYR A 213 -2.54 20.03 8.13
N GLY A 214 -2.19 18.76 7.88
CA GLY A 214 -2.21 18.19 6.53
C GLY A 214 -0.99 18.56 5.68
N ARG A 215 0.08 19.12 6.26
CA ARG A 215 1.28 19.48 5.50
C ARG A 215 2.06 18.25 5.07
N VAL A 216 2.55 18.24 3.85
CA VAL A 216 3.48 17.24 3.31
C VAL A 216 4.74 17.96 2.87
N ILE A 217 5.91 17.46 3.30
CA ILE A 217 7.22 18.01 2.94
C ILE A 217 8.06 16.88 2.35
N VAL A 218 8.50 17.07 1.10
CA VAL A 218 9.28 16.10 0.34
C VAL A 218 10.64 16.70 0.00
N TYR A 219 11.70 15.99 0.37
CA TYR A 219 13.08 16.35 0.03
C TYR A 219 13.42 15.92 -1.39
N SER A 220 13.20 14.64 -1.70
CA SER A 220 13.57 14.08 -2.99
C SER A 220 12.60 12.99 -3.44
N ILE A 221 12.49 12.82 -4.75
CA ILE A 221 11.80 11.75 -5.44
C ILE A 221 12.72 11.24 -6.54
N GLU A 222 12.88 9.92 -6.60
CA GLU A 222 13.67 9.25 -7.63
C GLU A 222 12.85 8.15 -8.28
N VAL A 223 13.04 7.95 -9.58
CA VAL A 223 12.48 6.80 -10.29
C VAL A 223 13.59 5.78 -10.50
N LEU A 224 13.30 4.52 -10.17
CA LEU A 224 14.29 3.46 -10.11
C LEU A 224 13.90 2.26 -10.99
N SER A 225 14.90 1.60 -11.54
CA SER A 225 14.77 0.33 -12.29
C SER A 225 15.70 -0.74 -11.73
N ASP A 226 15.31 -2.00 -11.87
CA ASP A 226 16.06 -3.19 -11.45
C ASP A 226 16.82 -3.90 -12.58
N GLU A 227 16.96 -3.24 -13.75
CA GLU A 227 17.81 -3.69 -14.87
C GLU A 227 19.21 -4.18 -14.44
#